data_AF-A0ABD2QNX7-F1
#
_entry.id   AF-A0ABD2QNX7-F1
#
_cell.length_a   1.000
_cell.length_b   1.000
_cell.length_c   1.000
_cell.angle_alpha   90.00
_cell.angle_beta   90.00
_cell.angle_gamma   90.00
#
_symmetry.space_group_name_H-M   'P 1'
#
loop_
_entity.id
_entity.type
_entity.pdbx_description
1 polymer ?
#
loop_
_entity_poly.entity_id
_entity_poly.type
_entity_poly.pdbx_seq_one_letter_code
_entity_poly.pdbx_strand_id
1 'polypeptide(L)'
;MVALMSKGSKRYCLDVKLECYSCKMVSEEKRRYKKFLKDRGFQGPSNSESEEHSAQETSPTNKSKVSEAKSAQLPLNVQQTIVNHDRYENEPDRVQFITPHELFCLIETMNVSFEPEYDFSCTRSNEFCLEPQFIDVEKYISDMCSIYLDKYSYLSHNLWSAIDEQIILKDSIIYSYQPDNNSDPYSQGVLDSFNYFFFNKSKNNERILFFSLRVLQQNLSSRAIDVSDDMLYDIY
;
A
#
# COMPACT_ATOMS: atom_id res chain seq x y z
N MET A 1 17.34 -9.97 1.93
CA MET A 1 16.12 -10.71 1.56
C MET A 1 15.77 -10.52 0.09
N VAL A 2 15.48 -9.29 -0.36
CA VAL A 2 15.13 -8.97 -1.76
C VAL A 2 16.06 -9.61 -2.79
N ALA A 3 17.38 -9.37 -2.71
CA ALA A 3 18.34 -9.92 -3.67
C ALA A 3 18.35 -11.47 -3.74
N LEU A 4 18.04 -12.15 -2.62
CA LEU A 4 17.91 -13.61 -2.60
C LEU A 4 16.64 -14.06 -3.35
N MET A 5 15.52 -13.34 -3.16
CA MET A 5 14.26 -13.62 -3.84
C MET A 5 14.33 -13.32 -5.34
N SER A 6 14.87 -12.15 -5.73
CA SER A 6 14.98 -11.76 -7.14
C SER A 6 15.84 -12.71 -7.97
N LYS A 7 16.84 -13.34 -7.35
CA LYS A 7 17.70 -14.37 -7.96
C LYS A 7 17.28 -15.80 -7.62
N GLY A 8 16.14 -15.95 -6.93
CA GLY A 8 15.66 -17.19 -6.34
C GLY A 8 14.97 -18.13 -7.33
N SER A 9 14.93 -17.80 -8.62
CA SER A 9 14.28 -18.62 -9.65
C SER A 9 15.20 -18.89 -10.83
N LYS A 10 15.28 -20.14 -11.26
CA LYS A 10 15.97 -20.52 -12.50
C LYS A 10 15.13 -20.31 -13.76
N ARG A 11 13.80 -20.22 -13.61
CA ARG A 11 12.81 -20.24 -14.71
C ARG A 11 12.14 -18.89 -14.96
N TYR A 12 12.07 -18.03 -13.95
CA TYR A 12 11.34 -16.77 -14.00
C TYR A 12 12.25 -15.62 -13.65
N CYS A 13 11.96 -14.44 -14.18
CA CYS A 13 12.55 -13.19 -13.69
C CYS A 13 11.61 -12.65 -12.61
N LEU A 14 12.13 -12.49 -11.39
CA LEU A 14 11.36 -12.02 -10.24
C LEU A 14 11.77 -10.60 -9.90
N ASP A 15 10.85 -9.66 -10.10
CA ASP A 15 10.98 -8.30 -9.59
C ASP A 15 10.36 -8.25 -8.20
N VAL A 16 11.17 -7.92 -7.20
CA VAL A 16 10.78 -8.03 -5.78
C VAL A 16 11.12 -6.74 -5.09
N LYS A 17 10.17 -6.21 -4.33
CA LYS A 17 10.36 -5.07 -3.44
C LYS A 17 9.91 -5.43 -2.04
N LEU A 18 10.78 -5.20 -1.07
CA LEU A 18 10.49 -5.36 0.34
C LEU A 18 11.07 -4.14 1.06
N GLU A 19 10.23 -3.13 1.22
CA GLU A 19 10.63 -1.76 1.55
C GLU A 19 9.82 -1.25 2.75
N CYS A 20 10.40 -0.36 3.55
CA CYS A 20 9.72 0.19 4.72
C CYS A 20 9.72 1.72 4.67
N TYR A 21 8.54 2.31 4.84
CA TYR A 21 8.26 3.72 4.67
C TYR A 21 7.66 4.31 5.94
N SER A 22 8.19 5.45 6.40
CA SER A 22 7.56 6.20 7.49
C SER A 22 6.36 6.97 6.97
N CYS A 23 5.23 6.86 7.65
CA CYS A 23 4.01 7.61 7.32
C CYS A 23 3.83 8.84 8.24
N LYS A 24 4.84 9.16 9.05
CA LYS A 24 4.80 10.33 9.94
C LYS A 24 4.60 11.62 9.15
N MET A 25 3.52 12.31 9.47
CA MET A 25 3.19 13.61 8.90
C MET A 25 4.10 14.73 9.48
N VAL A 26 5.25 14.95 8.86
CA VAL A 26 6.09 16.14 9.10
C VAL A 26 5.73 17.26 8.10
N SER A 27 6.47 18.37 8.07
CA SER A 27 6.04 19.59 7.36
C SER A 27 5.73 19.38 5.87
N GLU A 28 6.57 18.65 5.15
CA GLU A 28 6.39 18.41 3.71
C GLU A 28 5.25 17.42 3.43
N GLU A 29 5.19 16.30 4.17
CA GLU A 29 4.14 15.29 4.09
C GLU A 29 2.78 15.92 4.40
N LYS A 30 2.69 16.77 5.43
CA LYS A 30 1.48 17.54 5.75
C LYS A 30 1.04 18.42 4.59
N ARG A 31 1.97 19.10 3.92
CA ARG A 31 1.68 19.94 2.75
C ARG A 31 1.15 19.10 1.59
N ARG A 32 1.78 17.96 1.30
CA ARG A 32 1.34 17.00 0.27
C ARG A 32 -0.03 16.42 0.59
N TYR A 33 -0.26 16.02 1.83
CA TYR A 33 -1.53 15.49 2.29
C TYR A 33 -2.67 16.52 2.18
N LYS A 34 -2.45 17.78 2.60
CA LYS A 34 -3.44 18.86 2.43
C LYS A 34 -3.78 19.08 0.95
N LYS A 35 -2.78 19.05 0.06
CA LYS A 35 -2.99 19.14 -1.39
C LYS A 35 -3.81 17.94 -1.90
N PHE A 36 -3.44 16.72 -1.50
CA PHE A 36 -4.18 15.50 -1.83
C PHE A 36 -5.66 15.58 -1.43
N LEU A 37 -5.97 16.04 -0.21
CA LEU A 37 -7.35 16.22 0.23
C LEU A 37 -8.12 17.20 -0.66
N LYS A 38 -7.50 18.35 -0.96
CA LYS A 38 -8.09 19.39 -1.83
C LYS A 38 -8.36 18.87 -3.23
N ASP A 39 -7.37 18.22 -3.84
CA ASP A 39 -7.45 17.72 -5.22
C ASP A 39 -8.51 16.62 -5.37
N ARG A 40 -8.73 15.83 -4.31
CA ARG A 40 -9.73 14.75 -4.27
C ARG A 40 -11.09 15.17 -3.75
N GLY A 41 -11.29 16.47 -3.44
CA GLY A 41 -12.55 16.99 -2.93
C GLY A 41 -12.90 16.51 -1.52
N PHE A 42 -11.94 15.95 -0.77
CA PHE A 42 -12.13 15.68 0.64
C PHE A 42 -12.18 17.02 1.37
N GLN A 43 -13.33 17.36 1.96
CA GLN A 43 -13.43 18.54 2.82
C GLN A 43 -12.53 18.31 4.04
N GLY A 44 -11.42 19.04 4.10
CA GLY A 44 -10.61 19.10 5.32
C GLY A 44 -11.45 19.65 6.48
N PRO A 45 -11.00 19.48 7.73
CA PRO A 45 -11.53 20.28 8.83
C PRO A 45 -11.44 21.74 8.39
N SER A 46 -12.56 22.47 8.51
CA SER A 46 -12.62 23.90 8.24
C SER A 46 -11.69 24.61 9.21
N ASN A 47 -10.41 24.70 8.87
CA ASN A 47 -9.49 25.66 9.47
C ASN A 47 -9.97 27.03 9.03
N SER A 48 -10.81 27.63 9.86
CA SER A 48 -10.99 29.07 9.95
C SER A 48 -9.69 29.67 10.48
N GLU A 49 -8.63 29.58 9.69
CA GLU A 49 -7.43 30.39 9.90
C GLU A 49 -7.76 31.78 9.37
N SER A 50 -7.91 32.68 10.33
CA SER A 50 -8.16 34.09 10.16
C SER A 50 -6.97 34.70 9.42
N GLU A 51 -7.20 35.22 8.22
CA GLU A 51 -6.30 36.19 7.61
C GLU A 51 -6.39 37.49 8.42
N GLU A 52 -5.45 37.70 9.33
CA GLU A 52 -5.21 38.98 9.99
C GLU A 52 -4.64 39.98 8.97
N HIS A 53 -5.47 40.91 8.49
CA HIS A 53 -5.00 42.21 8.04
C HIS A 53 -5.91 43.35 8.54
N SER A 54 -5.44 43.98 9.62
CA SER A 54 -5.48 45.42 9.95
C SER A 54 -6.79 46.21 9.83
N ALA A 55 -7.41 46.40 11.00
CA ALA A 55 -7.98 47.64 11.57
C ALA A 55 -8.81 48.61 10.68
N GLN A 56 -10.10 48.74 11.01
CA GLN A 56 -10.68 50.03 11.44
C GLN A 56 -11.97 49.82 12.25
N GLU A 57 -12.06 50.55 13.37
CA GLU A 57 -13.14 50.55 14.37
C GLU A 57 -14.42 51.23 13.86
N THR A 58 -15.60 50.72 14.25
CA THR A 58 -16.62 51.44 15.06
C THR A 58 -17.83 50.52 15.37
N SER A 59 -17.96 50.19 16.67
CA SER A 59 -19.10 49.96 17.61
C SER A 59 -20.56 49.63 17.14
N PRO A 60 -21.54 49.38 18.04
CA PRO A 60 -22.07 48.03 18.31
C PRO A 60 -23.59 47.90 18.07
N THR A 61 -24.12 46.69 17.81
CA THR A 61 -25.55 46.42 18.07
C THR A 61 -25.80 44.97 18.48
N ASN A 62 -26.28 44.81 19.71
CA ASN A 62 -26.88 43.61 20.30
C ASN A 62 -27.97 43.00 19.42
N LYS A 63 -27.93 41.70 19.14
CA LYS A 63 -29.12 40.81 19.15
C LYS A 63 -28.73 39.39 19.53
N SER A 64 -29.27 38.97 20.67
CA SER A 64 -29.36 37.59 21.14
C SER A 64 -30.27 36.76 20.24
N LYS A 65 -29.89 35.49 19.95
CA LYS A 65 -30.81 34.35 19.75
C LYS A 65 -30.08 33.01 19.75
N VAL A 66 -30.37 32.22 20.79
CA VAL A 66 -30.69 30.77 20.83
C VAL A 66 -31.12 30.26 19.43
N SER A 67 -30.78 29.09 18.86
CA SER A 67 -30.34 27.74 19.24
C SER A 67 -29.99 26.99 17.95
N GLU A 68 -29.24 25.88 18.01
CA GLU A 68 -29.57 24.56 17.41
C GLU A 68 -28.32 23.73 17.11
N ALA A 69 -28.22 22.59 17.80
CA ALA A 69 -27.29 21.52 17.47
C ALA A 69 -27.68 20.90 16.13
N LYS A 70 -26.77 20.92 15.15
CA LYS A 70 -26.92 20.17 13.90
C LYS A 70 -25.96 19.00 13.91
N SER A 71 -26.53 17.79 14.07
CA SER A 71 -25.88 16.53 13.76
C SER A 71 -25.26 16.59 12.38
N ALA A 72 -23.95 16.37 12.31
CA ALA A 72 -23.26 16.14 11.05
C ALA A 72 -23.69 14.77 10.50
N GLN A 73 -24.57 14.79 9.49
CA GLN A 73 -24.83 13.63 8.66
C GLN A 73 -23.66 13.47 7.68
N LEU A 74 -22.97 12.32 7.76
CA LEU A 74 -22.01 11.88 6.76
C LEU A 74 -22.76 11.54 5.45
N PRO A 75 -22.25 11.92 4.26
CA PRO A 75 -22.85 11.47 3.01
C PRO A 75 -22.51 10.00 2.74
N LEU A 76 -23.55 9.22 2.48
CA LEU A 76 -23.54 7.85 1.97
C LEU A 76 -23.13 7.83 0.49
N ASN A 77 -22.07 7.08 0.15
CA ASN A 77 -22.03 6.11 -0.95
C ASN A 77 -20.58 5.70 -1.28
N VAL A 78 -20.17 4.52 -0.81
CA VAL A 78 -19.25 3.62 -1.53
C VAL A 78 -19.66 2.20 -1.17
N GLN A 79 -20.45 1.55 -2.01
CA GLN A 79 -20.72 0.12 -1.91
C GLN A 79 -19.53 -0.62 -2.52
N GLN A 80 -18.83 -1.41 -1.71
CA GLN A 80 -18.03 -2.53 -2.19
C GLN A 80 -18.40 -3.80 -1.45
N THR A 81 -18.40 -4.88 -2.21
CA THR A 81 -18.85 -6.23 -1.91
C THR A 81 -18.01 -6.86 -0.80
N ILE A 82 -18.62 -7.03 0.37
CA ILE A 82 -18.13 -7.94 1.40
C ILE A 82 -18.43 -9.35 0.91
N VAL A 83 -17.39 -10.15 0.68
CA VAL A 83 -17.55 -11.60 0.56
C VAL A 83 -17.87 -12.10 1.95
N ASN A 84 -19.14 -12.42 2.19
CA ASN A 84 -19.61 -12.98 3.44
C ASN A 84 -18.93 -14.33 3.67
N HIS A 85 -18.10 -14.42 4.72
CA HIS A 85 -17.77 -15.70 5.33
C HIS A 85 -18.32 -15.69 6.75
N ASP A 86 -19.26 -16.60 7.00
CA ASP A 86 -20.02 -16.72 8.24
C ASP A 86 -19.11 -16.63 9.48
N ARG A 87 -19.29 -15.59 10.29
CA ARG A 87 -18.68 -15.51 11.62
C ARG A 87 -19.70 -15.10 12.68
N TYR A 88 -19.58 -15.84 13.78
CA TYR A 88 -20.37 -15.85 14.98
C TYR A 88 -20.66 -14.45 15.55
N GLU A 89 -21.90 -14.28 16.00
CA GLU A 89 -22.46 -13.07 16.60
C GLU A 89 -21.60 -12.53 17.77
N ASN A 90 -21.54 -11.19 17.85
CA ASN A 90 -21.08 -10.34 18.97
C ASN A 90 -19.77 -9.53 18.77
N GLU A 91 -19.59 -8.86 17.63
CA GLU A 91 -18.84 -7.60 17.56
C GLU A 91 -19.56 -6.66 16.57
N PRO A 92 -19.76 -5.36 16.88
CA PRO A 92 -20.35 -4.44 15.94
C PRO A 92 -19.45 -4.34 14.70
N ASP A 93 -20.01 -4.78 13.58
CA ASP A 93 -19.41 -4.90 12.25
C ASP A 93 -18.82 -3.55 11.82
N ARG A 94 -17.58 -3.28 12.24
CA ARG A 94 -16.81 -2.14 11.74
C ARG A 94 -16.42 -2.49 10.31
N VAL A 95 -17.28 -2.16 9.35
CA VAL A 95 -16.86 -2.05 7.95
C VAL A 95 -15.69 -1.07 7.95
N GLN A 96 -14.47 -1.61 7.87
CA GLN A 96 -13.25 -0.81 7.93
C GLN A 96 -13.05 -0.20 6.54
N PHE A 97 -13.51 1.03 6.38
CA PHE A 97 -13.26 1.84 5.20
C PHE A 97 -11.82 2.38 5.22
N ILE A 98 -11.17 2.43 4.05
CA ILE A 98 -9.87 3.07 3.89
C ILE A 98 -10.04 4.57 4.17
N THR A 99 -9.34 5.08 5.17
CA THR A 99 -9.39 6.51 5.50
C THR A 99 -8.62 7.35 4.48
N PRO A 100 -8.91 8.64 4.30
CA PRO A 100 -8.13 9.50 3.39
C PRO A 100 -6.63 9.54 3.74
N HIS A 101 -6.29 9.42 5.03
CA HIS A 101 -4.90 9.33 5.48
C HIS A 101 -4.24 8.03 5.02
N GLU A 102 -4.92 6.90 5.18
CA GLU A 102 -4.43 5.61 4.70
C GLU A 102 -4.26 5.61 3.19
N LEU A 103 -5.27 6.06 2.45
CA LEU A 103 -5.22 6.13 1.00
C LEU A 103 -4.03 6.96 0.52
N PHE A 104 -3.78 8.11 1.15
CA PHE A 104 -2.61 8.93 0.85
C PHE A 104 -1.30 8.16 1.09
N CYS A 105 -1.15 7.52 2.26
CA CYS A 105 0.07 6.77 2.58
C CYS A 105 0.30 5.58 1.62
N LEU A 106 -0.76 4.88 1.24
CA LEU A 106 -0.69 3.75 0.29
C LEU A 106 -0.25 4.23 -1.10
N ILE A 107 -0.86 5.31 -1.62
CA ILE A 107 -0.52 5.88 -2.93
C ILE A 107 0.91 6.43 -2.94
N GLU A 108 1.30 7.18 -1.91
CA GLU A 108 2.68 7.70 -1.79
C GLU A 108 3.70 6.58 -1.71
N THR A 109 3.40 5.50 -1.00
CA THR A 109 4.26 4.31 -0.95
C THR A 109 4.47 3.73 -2.35
N MET A 110 3.42 3.62 -3.15
CA MET A 110 3.53 3.13 -4.52
C MET A 110 4.32 4.08 -5.41
N ASN A 111 4.02 5.38 -5.39
CA ASN A 111 4.74 6.37 -6.18
C ASN A 111 6.24 6.33 -5.88
N VAL A 112 6.63 6.39 -4.60
CA VAL A 112 8.05 6.35 -4.24
C VAL A 112 8.70 5.01 -4.63
N SER A 113 7.99 3.90 -4.45
CA SER A 113 8.50 2.57 -4.79
C SER A 113 8.74 2.39 -6.29
N PHE A 114 7.92 3.00 -7.13
CA PHE A 114 7.88 2.73 -8.57
C PHE A 114 8.25 3.93 -9.45
N GLU A 115 8.73 5.00 -8.84
CA GLU A 115 9.29 6.15 -9.54
C GLU A 115 10.62 5.80 -10.21
N PRO A 116 10.88 6.31 -11.43
CA PRO A 116 10.02 7.16 -12.25
C PRO A 116 9.10 6.41 -13.23
N GLU A 117 9.10 5.07 -13.20
CA GLU A 117 8.47 4.25 -14.24
C GLU A 117 6.93 4.29 -14.22
N TYR A 118 6.33 4.52 -13.05
CA TYR A 118 4.88 4.46 -12.87
C TYR A 118 4.36 5.61 -11.99
N ASP A 119 3.15 6.10 -12.32
CA ASP A 119 2.44 7.14 -11.56
C ASP A 119 1.09 6.61 -11.06
N PHE A 120 0.94 6.54 -9.75
CA PHE A 120 -0.24 6.08 -9.03
C PHE A 120 -1.04 7.25 -8.42
N SER A 121 -0.73 8.50 -8.79
CA SER A 121 -1.38 9.70 -8.22
C SER A 121 -2.89 9.74 -8.42
N CYS A 122 -3.42 9.02 -9.42
CA CYS A 122 -4.84 8.91 -9.74
C CYS A 122 -5.53 7.67 -9.15
N THR A 123 -4.79 6.76 -8.50
CA THR A 123 -5.32 5.51 -7.95
C THR A 123 -6.45 5.77 -6.95
N ARG A 124 -7.55 5.02 -7.04
CA ARG A 124 -8.75 5.20 -6.22
C ARG A 124 -8.77 4.20 -5.06
N SER A 125 -9.55 4.51 -4.02
CA SER A 125 -9.69 3.64 -2.85
C SER A 125 -10.23 2.25 -3.18
N ASN A 126 -11.07 2.14 -4.22
CA ASN A 126 -11.69 0.88 -4.63
C ASN A 126 -10.72 -0.08 -5.35
N GLU A 127 -9.54 0.40 -5.72
CA GLU A 127 -8.43 -0.41 -6.23
C GLU A 127 -7.55 -0.96 -5.09
N PHE A 128 -7.91 -0.69 -3.83
CA PHE A 128 -7.30 -1.31 -2.67
C PHE A 128 -8.32 -2.19 -1.95
N CYS A 129 -7.83 -3.32 -1.44
CA CYS A 129 -8.61 -4.23 -0.63
C CYS A 129 -8.03 -4.30 0.77
N LEU A 130 -8.90 -4.32 1.78
CA LEU A 130 -8.51 -4.59 3.16
C LEU A 130 -8.50 -6.10 3.38
N GLU A 131 -7.37 -6.64 3.81
CA GLU A 131 -7.21 -8.07 4.02
C GLU A 131 -7.61 -8.46 5.45
N PRO A 132 -8.49 -9.46 5.63
CA PRO A 132 -9.10 -9.74 6.93
C PRO A 132 -8.16 -10.40 7.92
N GLN A 133 -7.28 -11.31 7.48
CA GLN A 133 -6.38 -12.05 8.35
C GLN A 133 -4.98 -12.20 7.75
N PHE A 134 -3.96 -12.00 8.58
CA PHE A 134 -2.57 -12.22 8.19
C PHE A 134 -2.31 -13.64 7.69
N ILE A 135 -2.94 -14.65 8.32
CA ILE A 135 -2.75 -16.06 7.95
C ILE A 135 -3.11 -16.34 6.50
N ASP A 136 -4.15 -15.70 5.98
CA ASP A 136 -4.60 -15.88 4.60
C ASP A 136 -3.61 -15.22 3.62
N VAL A 137 -3.12 -14.03 3.98
CA VAL A 137 -2.12 -13.29 3.22
C VAL A 137 -0.78 -14.04 3.18
N GLU A 138 -0.31 -14.52 4.33
CA GLU A 138 0.90 -15.34 4.45
C GLU A 138 0.80 -16.61 3.61
N LYS A 139 -0.36 -17.29 3.69
CA LYS A 139 -0.61 -18.50 2.92
C LYS A 139 -0.58 -18.21 1.42
N TYR A 140 -1.30 -17.18 0.97
CA TYR A 140 -1.34 -16.80 -0.44
C TYR A 140 0.06 -16.47 -0.99
N ILE A 141 0.82 -15.63 -0.29
CA ILE A 141 2.20 -15.29 -0.66
C ILE A 141 3.08 -16.55 -0.69
N SER A 142 2.92 -17.45 0.27
CA SER A 142 3.71 -18.67 0.36
C SER A 142 3.38 -19.68 -0.75
N ASP A 143 2.11 -19.81 -1.11
CA ASP A 143 1.67 -20.64 -2.24
C ASP A 143 2.26 -20.10 -3.55
N MET A 144 2.15 -18.78 -3.78
CA MET A 144 2.68 -18.11 -4.97
C MET A 144 4.22 -18.24 -5.04
N CYS A 145 4.92 -17.94 -3.93
CA CYS A 145 6.36 -18.08 -3.88
C CYS A 145 6.83 -19.54 -4.06
N SER A 146 6.08 -20.53 -3.59
CA SER A 146 6.43 -21.95 -3.78
C SER A 146 6.39 -22.39 -5.25
N ILE A 147 5.60 -21.71 -6.09
CA ILE A 147 5.53 -21.96 -7.54
C ILE A 147 6.74 -21.33 -8.25
N TYR A 148 7.07 -20.09 -7.89
CA TYR A 148 7.99 -19.25 -8.67
C TYR A 148 9.42 -19.16 -8.12
N LEU A 149 9.63 -19.37 -6.81
CA LEU A 149 10.94 -19.37 -6.17
C LEU A 149 11.41 -20.81 -5.90
N ASP A 150 12.59 -21.14 -6.42
CA ASP A 150 13.26 -22.39 -6.10
C ASP A 150 13.60 -22.43 -4.61
N LYS A 151 13.28 -23.55 -3.95
CA LYS A 151 13.65 -23.80 -2.54
C LYS A 151 13.06 -22.77 -1.55
N TYR A 152 11.89 -22.17 -1.86
CA TYR A 152 11.22 -21.20 -0.98
C TYR A 152 11.01 -21.68 0.47
N SER A 153 10.78 -22.98 0.70
CA SER A 153 10.61 -23.55 2.04
C SER A 153 11.78 -23.28 3.00
N TYR A 154 13.01 -23.13 2.48
CA TYR A 154 14.18 -22.77 3.30
C TYR A 154 14.29 -21.27 3.58
N LEU A 155 13.61 -20.44 2.79
CA LEU A 155 13.62 -18.98 2.89
C LEU A 155 12.47 -18.45 3.75
N SER A 156 11.32 -19.12 3.69
CA SER A 156 10.04 -18.65 4.24
C SER A 156 10.13 -18.17 5.70
N HIS A 157 10.71 -18.98 6.59
CA HIS A 157 10.86 -18.60 8.00
C HIS A 157 11.66 -17.30 8.18
N ASN A 158 12.79 -17.18 7.48
CA ASN A 158 13.65 -15.99 7.60
C ASN A 158 13.01 -14.76 6.97
N LEU A 159 12.22 -14.93 5.91
CA LEU A 159 11.43 -13.86 5.30
C LEU A 159 10.42 -13.30 6.30
N TRP A 160 9.58 -14.17 6.87
CA TRP A 160 8.52 -13.76 7.78
C TRP A 160 9.04 -13.22 9.10
N SER A 161 10.11 -13.81 9.65
CA SER A 161 10.80 -13.26 10.84
C SER A 161 11.31 -11.84 10.58
N ALA A 162 11.96 -11.61 9.44
CA ALA A 162 12.49 -10.29 9.09
C ALA A 162 11.37 -9.26 8.86
N ILE A 163 10.23 -9.67 8.31
CA ILE A 163 9.06 -8.80 8.16
C ILE A 163 8.49 -8.44 9.54
N ASP A 164 8.28 -9.43 10.41
CA ASP A 164 7.70 -9.20 11.75
C ASP A 164 8.57 -8.28 12.61
N GLU A 165 9.89 -8.46 12.58
CA GLU A 165 10.85 -7.57 13.26
C GLU A 165 10.74 -6.11 12.81
N GLN A 166 10.38 -5.86 11.55
CA GLN A 166 10.32 -4.51 10.98
C GLN A 166 8.96 -3.82 11.18
N ILE A 167 7.86 -4.57 11.16
CA ILE A 167 6.52 -3.97 11.12
C ILE A 167 5.61 -4.38 12.27
N ILE A 168 5.95 -5.43 13.02
CA ILE A 168 5.11 -6.04 14.05
C ILE A 168 3.77 -6.46 13.41
N LEU A 169 3.74 -7.63 12.78
CA LEU A 169 2.64 -8.09 11.93
C LEU A 169 1.32 -8.16 12.70
N LYS A 170 1.37 -8.58 13.96
CA LYS A 170 0.18 -8.66 14.84
C LYS A 170 -0.56 -7.32 15.03
N ASP A 171 0.14 -6.20 14.90
CA ASP A 171 -0.39 -4.84 15.13
C ASP A 171 -0.59 -4.09 13.79
N SER A 172 -0.41 -4.80 12.67
CA SER A 172 -0.49 -4.23 11.33
C SER A 172 -1.87 -4.46 10.71
N ILE A 173 -2.37 -3.44 10.03
CA ILE A 173 -3.51 -3.55 9.12
C ILE A 173 -2.97 -3.84 7.73
N ILE A 174 -3.55 -4.82 7.04
CA ILE A 174 -3.03 -5.30 5.77
C ILE A 174 -3.92 -4.83 4.64
N TYR A 175 -3.33 -4.18 3.63
CA TYR A 175 -4.00 -3.82 2.40
C TYR A 175 -3.35 -4.54 1.22
N SER A 176 -4.11 -4.79 0.16
CA SER A 176 -3.58 -5.17 -1.15
C SER A 176 -3.98 -4.16 -2.22
N TYR A 177 -3.13 -3.94 -3.22
CA TYR A 177 -3.48 -3.19 -4.43
C TYR A 177 -3.97 -4.16 -5.50
N GLN A 178 -5.21 -3.98 -5.93
CA GLN A 178 -5.94 -4.76 -6.92
C GLN A 178 -6.54 -3.80 -7.96
N PRO A 179 -5.76 -3.38 -8.96
CA PRO A 179 -6.24 -2.46 -9.99
C PRO A 179 -7.34 -3.10 -10.84
N ASP A 180 -8.18 -2.26 -11.45
CA ASP A 180 -9.04 -2.70 -12.53
C ASP A 180 -8.15 -3.17 -13.69
N ASN A 181 -8.30 -4.42 -14.15
CA ASN A 181 -7.44 -5.14 -15.13
C ASN A 181 -7.07 -4.37 -16.41
N ASN A 182 -7.78 -3.28 -16.74
CA ASN A 182 -7.55 -2.50 -17.96
C ASN A 182 -6.80 -1.19 -17.73
N SER A 183 -6.54 -0.80 -16.47
CA SER A 183 -6.07 0.55 -16.12
C SER A 183 -4.63 0.63 -15.65
N ASP A 184 -4.05 -0.47 -15.16
CA ASP A 184 -2.71 -0.46 -14.58
C ASP A 184 -1.61 -0.97 -15.53
N PRO A 185 -0.70 -0.10 -16.00
CA PRO A 185 0.45 -0.52 -16.81
C PRO A 185 1.48 -1.35 -16.02
N TYR A 186 1.52 -1.29 -14.69
CA TYR A 186 2.44 -2.08 -13.86
C TYR A 186 2.14 -3.58 -13.91
N SER A 187 0.85 -3.93 -14.07
CA SER A 187 0.34 -5.30 -14.14
C SER A 187 0.31 -5.89 -15.56
N GLN A 188 0.71 -5.14 -16.60
CA GLN A 188 0.70 -5.65 -17.97
C GLN A 188 1.91 -6.55 -18.25
N GLY A 189 1.66 -7.72 -18.88
CA GLY A 189 2.72 -8.64 -19.32
C GLY A 189 3.37 -9.46 -18.19
N VAL A 190 2.78 -9.46 -16.99
CA VAL A 190 3.22 -10.28 -15.86
C VAL A 190 2.47 -11.62 -15.85
N LEU A 191 3.13 -12.67 -15.38
CA LEU A 191 2.50 -13.99 -15.19
C LEU A 191 1.62 -14.01 -13.94
N ASP A 192 2.12 -13.38 -12.88
CA ASP A 192 1.47 -13.29 -11.58
C ASP A 192 2.13 -12.14 -10.80
N SER A 193 1.40 -11.54 -9.88
CA SER A 193 1.90 -10.46 -9.04
C SER A 193 1.05 -10.22 -7.80
N PHE A 194 1.69 -9.69 -6.76
CA PHE A 194 0.97 -9.09 -5.63
C PHE A 194 1.63 -7.78 -5.19
N ASN A 195 0.84 -6.97 -4.47
CA ASN A 195 1.26 -5.72 -3.87
C ASN A 195 0.58 -5.59 -2.50
N TYR A 196 1.27 -5.99 -1.44
CA TYR A 196 0.75 -5.95 -0.07
C TYR A 196 1.39 -4.83 0.75
N PHE A 197 0.58 -4.20 1.59
CA PHE A 197 0.97 -3.13 2.50
C PHE A 197 0.66 -3.56 3.92
N PHE A 198 1.69 -3.75 4.74
CA PHE A 198 1.55 -4.00 6.17
C PHE A 198 1.68 -2.65 6.88
N PHE A 199 0.55 -2.09 7.31
CA PHE A 199 0.48 -0.76 7.88
C PHE A 199 0.35 -0.82 9.41
N ASN A 200 1.44 -0.50 10.11
CA ASN A 200 1.41 -0.28 11.55
C ASN A 200 0.99 1.17 11.86
N LYS A 201 -0.17 1.35 12.50
CA LYS A 201 -0.74 2.67 12.85
C LYS A 201 -0.37 3.17 14.24
N SER A 202 0.64 2.58 14.89
CA SER A 202 1.10 3.03 16.19
C SER A 202 1.61 4.48 16.10
N LYS A 203 1.11 5.38 16.95
CA LYS A 203 1.42 6.82 16.89
C LYS A 203 2.92 7.14 16.94
N ASN A 204 3.71 6.33 17.66
CA ASN A 204 5.15 6.54 17.78
C ASN A 204 5.92 5.97 16.57
N ASN A 205 5.24 5.17 15.76
CA ASN A 205 5.84 4.27 14.79
C ASN A 205 4.95 4.03 13.56
N GLU A 206 4.32 5.09 13.07
CA GLU A 206 3.42 5.00 11.94
C GLU A 206 4.23 4.76 10.66
N ARG A 207 4.15 3.54 10.11
CA ARG A 207 4.95 3.11 8.98
C ARG A 207 4.24 2.04 8.17
N ILE A 208 4.62 1.91 6.91
CA ILE A 208 4.17 0.86 6.00
C ILE A 208 5.38 0.00 5.62
N LEU A 209 5.24 -1.32 5.72
CA LEU A 209 6.10 -2.25 5.00
C LEU A 209 5.39 -2.64 3.70
N PHE A 210 6.01 -2.32 2.57
CA PHE A 210 5.51 -2.64 1.24
C PHE A 210 6.21 -3.89 0.73
N PHE A 211 5.41 -4.90 0.37
CA PHE A 211 5.89 -6.13 -0.24
C PHE A 211 5.23 -6.30 -1.60
N SER A 212 6.02 -6.11 -2.66
CA SER A 212 5.61 -6.36 -4.03
C SER A 212 6.45 -7.48 -4.64
N LEU A 213 5.80 -8.33 -5.42
CA LEU A 213 6.47 -9.30 -6.27
C LEU A 213 5.76 -9.34 -7.61
N ARG A 214 6.53 -9.26 -8.69
CA ARG A 214 6.08 -9.57 -10.05
C ARG A 214 6.86 -10.73 -10.62
N VAL A 215 6.15 -11.62 -11.30
CA VAL A 215 6.73 -12.74 -12.04
C VAL A 215 6.69 -12.40 -13.52
N LEU A 216 7.86 -12.32 -14.14
CA LEU A 216 8.02 -12.10 -15.56
C LEU A 216 8.50 -13.39 -16.23
N GLN A 217 8.07 -13.62 -17.48
CA GLN A 217 8.63 -14.67 -18.31
C GLN A 217 10.13 -14.40 -18.53
N GLN A 218 10.95 -15.43 -18.37
CA GLN A 218 12.35 -15.32 -18.73
C GLN A 218 12.48 -15.31 -20.25
N ASN A 219 12.91 -14.18 -20.82
CA ASN A 219 13.27 -14.14 -22.24
C ASN A 219 14.54 -14.97 -22.46
N LEU A 220 14.36 -16.23 -22.89
CA LEU A 220 15.44 -17.19 -23.16
C LEU A 220 16.45 -16.70 -24.21
N SER A 221 16.12 -15.67 -25.01
CA SER A 221 17.02 -15.07 -26.00
C SER A 221 18.23 -14.35 -25.39
N SER A 222 18.14 -13.89 -24.15
CA SER A 222 19.22 -13.16 -23.47
C SER A 222 20.27 -14.07 -22.81
N ARG A 223 20.00 -15.38 -22.71
CA ARG A 223 20.92 -16.37 -22.13
C ARG A 223 21.87 -17.01 -23.15
N ALA A 224 21.66 -16.75 -24.44
CA ALA A 224 22.43 -17.36 -25.53
C ALA A 224 23.76 -16.66 -25.84
N ILE A 225 24.13 -15.60 -25.10
CA ILE A 225 25.35 -14.82 -25.35
C ILE A 225 26.46 -15.10 -24.32
N ASP A 226 26.18 -15.77 -23.19
CA ASP A 226 27.18 -16.06 -22.15
C ASP A 226 27.67 -17.53 -22.12
N VAL A 227 27.52 -18.27 -23.22
CA VAL A 227 28.07 -19.63 -23.36
C VAL A 227 29.09 -19.71 -24.48
N SER A 228 30.15 -18.91 -24.37
CA SER A 228 31.38 -19.10 -25.16
C SER A 228 32.57 -18.44 -24.46
N ASP A 229 33.24 -19.17 -23.57
CA ASP A 229 34.72 -19.27 -23.56
C ASP A 229 35.34 -20.13 -22.44
N ASP A 230 34.60 -20.54 -21.39
CA ASP A 230 35.23 -21.16 -20.21
C ASP A 230 35.25 -22.71 -20.15
N MET A 231 35.03 -23.43 -21.25
CA MET A 231 35.04 -24.92 -21.24
C MET A 231 35.98 -25.52 -22.28
N LEU A 232 37.21 -25.00 -22.39
CA LEU A 232 38.22 -25.62 -23.24
C LEU A 232 39.63 -25.64 -22.67
N TYR A 233 39.83 -26.00 -21.40
CA TYR A 233 41.08 -26.64 -20.97
C TYR A 233 40.81 -27.57 -19.79
N ASP A 234 41.00 -28.86 -20.07
CA ASP A 234 41.47 -29.93 -19.18
C ASP A 234 40.65 -31.21 -19.39
N ILE A 235 41.25 -32.16 -20.10
CA ILE A 235 41.56 -33.51 -19.63
C ILE A 235 42.38 -34.20 -20.75
N TYR A 236 43.63 -34.51 -20.41
CA TYR A 236 44.43 -35.57 -21.02
C TYR A 236 43.92 -36.94 -20.55
#